data_AF-A0A098LEI8-F1
#
_entry.id   AF-A0A098LEI8-F1
#
_cell.length_a   1.000
_cell.length_b   1.000
_cell.length_c   1.000
_cell.angle_alpha   90.00
_cell.angle_beta   90.00
_cell.angle_gamma   90.00
#
_symmetry.space_group_name_H-M   'P 1'
#
loop_
_entity.id
_entity.type
_entity.pdbx_description
1 polymer ?
#
loop_
_entity_poly.entity_id
_entity_poly.type
_entity_poly.pdbx_seq_one_letter_code
_entity_poly.pdbx_strand_id
1 'polypeptide(L)'
;MKKIIIPVFVIIFGAAGALAYKSLKIEKIPSLLDRNVADSDAHEWKNIKTIVDELHIKIRKNSYDNYSRLRLAEIYINEGSISGKHSYYYPAAQDLLNFVIDNSAEADVIRTEARLKKASLLLVINQFDQALEICNELSEEGNKNQELYEIKFDALIGMGDYINARQVANDMEASGYGLNVYIRIATLEEILGDIPKAKESLKRALESDKAFNKLTMTAQYRLGTLYEKESDFIRAEEIFKSILAMDSGYALAKAGIARVKAANKDYEGAVAMLEAAYKRNPVMLFKEDIARVYKNTGRINDARKEVQDIVNTIEEGEKAGYNYDLVRARLYCEILEDFDLAIIYAERAKERWPEHVDLNKALALIYYKLGKYEDANYYLTKATSVQLNNPSLMCLSGLLKYKAGNSKEGIVILKKAMQQMHNQHSILTVEAHDLISKNDLSVSMK
;
A
#
# COMPACT_ATOMS: atom_id res chain seq x y z
N MET A 1 36.94 -62.16 26.94
CA MET A 1 35.96 -61.10 26.62
C MET A 1 36.52 -59.76 27.08
N LYS A 2 37.14 -58.97 26.18
CA LYS A 2 37.63 -57.61 26.48
C LYS A 2 36.45 -56.64 26.33
N LYS A 3 36.04 -55.98 27.42
CA LYS A 3 35.02 -54.93 27.40
C LYS A 3 35.61 -53.69 26.71
N ILE A 4 34.99 -53.29 25.61
CA ILE A 4 35.26 -52.02 24.93
C ILE A 4 34.58 -50.94 25.77
N ILE A 5 35.38 -50.20 26.56
CA ILE A 5 34.93 -48.96 27.18
C ILE A 5 35.18 -47.87 26.13
N ILE A 6 34.16 -47.58 25.32
CA ILE A 6 34.14 -46.34 24.54
C ILE A 6 34.03 -45.21 25.55
N PRO A 7 34.94 -44.22 25.57
CA PRO A 7 34.87 -43.17 26.56
C PRO A 7 33.69 -42.26 26.21
N VAL A 8 32.70 -42.24 27.10
CA VAL A 8 31.53 -41.31 27.12
C VAL A 8 31.96 -39.84 26.95
N PHE A 9 33.23 -39.51 27.21
CA PHE A 9 33.83 -38.20 26.99
C PHE A 9 33.78 -37.68 25.54
N VAL A 10 33.84 -38.54 24.52
CA VAL A 10 33.86 -38.08 23.11
C VAL A 10 32.47 -37.64 22.64
N ILE A 11 31.40 -38.20 23.21
CA ILE A 11 30.02 -37.84 22.84
C ILE A 11 29.61 -36.53 23.52
N ILE A 12 30.02 -36.30 24.77
CA ILE A 12 29.71 -35.06 25.51
C ILE A 12 30.47 -33.86 24.91
N PHE A 13 31.76 -34.02 24.56
CA PHE A 13 32.51 -32.96 23.86
C PHE A 13 32.07 -32.77 22.41
N GLY A 14 31.59 -33.82 21.74
CA GLY A 14 30.99 -33.71 20.41
C GLY A 14 29.68 -32.93 20.42
N ALA A 15 28.81 -33.15 21.42
CA ALA A 15 27.55 -32.41 21.58
C ALA A 15 27.78 -30.97 22.08
N ALA A 16 28.67 -30.77 23.06
CA ALA A 16 29.05 -29.42 23.51
C ALA A 16 29.81 -28.66 22.42
N GLY A 17 30.65 -29.35 21.64
CA GLY A 17 31.35 -28.81 20.47
C GLY A 17 30.42 -28.52 19.30
N ALA A 18 29.38 -29.32 19.08
CA ALA A 18 28.34 -29.05 18.08
C ALA A 18 27.39 -27.92 18.52
N LEU A 19 27.06 -27.82 19.81
CA LEU A 19 26.33 -26.68 20.38
C LEU A 19 27.18 -25.40 20.33
N ALA A 20 28.47 -25.49 20.65
CA ALA A 20 29.43 -24.38 20.54
C ALA A 20 29.69 -24.00 19.07
N TYR A 21 29.72 -24.96 18.15
CA TYR A 21 29.86 -24.73 16.71
C TYR A 21 28.57 -24.14 16.11
N LYS A 22 27.40 -24.58 16.57
CA LYS A 22 26.10 -24.00 16.23
C LYS A 22 25.95 -22.58 16.81
N SER A 23 26.55 -22.31 17.97
CA SER A 23 26.62 -20.96 18.57
C SER A 23 27.75 -20.08 18.00
N LEU A 24 28.71 -20.65 17.26
CA LEU A 24 29.81 -19.94 16.61
C LEU A 24 29.56 -19.62 15.14
N LYS A 25 28.37 -19.95 14.59
CA LYS A 25 27.92 -19.23 13.39
C LYS A 25 27.79 -17.77 13.81
N ILE A 26 28.78 -16.97 13.45
CA ILE A 26 28.65 -15.52 13.44
C ILE A 26 27.49 -15.25 12.50
N GLU A 27 26.33 -15.00 13.08
CA GLU A 27 25.14 -14.58 12.38
C GLU A 27 25.54 -13.35 11.55
N LYS A 28 25.57 -13.51 10.23
CA LYS A 28 26.03 -12.43 9.34
C LYS A 28 24.87 -11.46 9.16
N ILE A 29 24.64 -10.64 10.18
CA ILE A 29 23.69 -9.55 10.10
C ILE A 29 24.25 -8.52 9.09
N PRO A 30 23.48 -8.14 8.06
CA PRO A 30 23.98 -7.28 6.98
C PRO A 30 24.43 -5.89 7.49
N SER A 31 25.34 -5.23 6.77
CA SER A 31 25.62 -3.81 7.04
C SER A 31 24.55 -2.91 6.41
N LEU A 32 24.49 -1.64 6.78
CA LEU A 32 23.72 -0.68 5.99
C LEU A 32 24.29 -0.57 4.57
N LEU A 33 23.42 -0.48 3.58
CA LEU A 33 23.77 -0.01 2.25
C LEU A 33 23.92 1.50 2.27
N ASP A 34 24.81 2.04 1.44
CA ASP A 34 24.90 3.47 1.25
C ASP A 34 23.60 4.02 0.63
N ARG A 35 23.03 5.03 1.29
CA ARG A 35 21.89 5.79 0.79
C ARG A 35 22.40 6.97 -0.03
N ASN A 36 21.73 7.28 -1.14
CA ASN A 36 21.91 8.56 -1.82
C ASN A 36 21.10 9.61 -1.06
N VAL A 37 21.78 10.38 -0.21
CA VAL A 37 21.14 11.28 0.76
C VAL A 37 21.20 12.70 0.24
N ALA A 38 20.06 13.39 0.22
CA ALA A 38 20.05 14.83 -0.03
C ALA A 38 20.80 15.55 1.10
N ASP A 39 21.44 16.69 0.82
CA ASP A 39 22.22 17.43 1.83
C ASP A 39 21.43 17.72 3.12
N SER A 40 20.11 17.93 3.00
CA SER A 40 19.19 18.14 4.13
C SER A 40 19.13 16.98 5.12
N ASP A 41 19.43 15.76 4.68
CA ASP A 41 19.28 14.53 5.47
C ASP A 41 20.64 13.93 5.86
N ALA A 42 21.76 14.54 5.45
CA ALA A 42 23.08 13.97 5.63
C ALA A 42 23.46 13.77 7.11
N HIS A 43 23.00 14.67 7.99
CA HIS A 43 23.23 14.55 9.43
C HIS A 43 22.47 13.37 10.04
N GLU A 44 21.20 13.21 9.68
CA GLU A 44 20.37 12.08 10.11
C GLU A 44 20.99 10.75 9.67
N TRP A 45 21.42 10.65 8.41
CA TRP A 45 22.04 9.44 7.89
C TRP A 45 23.34 9.07 8.60
N LYS A 46 24.19 10.05 8.92
CA LYS A 46 25.42 9.82 9.69
C LYS A 46 25.11 9.27 11.09
N ASN A 47 24.07 9.80 11.74
CA ASN A 47 23.65 9.32 13.05
C ASN A 47 23.11 7.89 12.98
N ILE A 48 22.30 7.56 11.97
CA ILE A 48 21.81 6.18 11.74
C ILE A 48 22.98 5.21 11.56
N LYS A 49 23.97 5.55 10.73
CA LYS A 49 25.18 4.72 10.55
C LYS A 49 25.90 4.44 11.87
N THR A 50 26.11 5.48 12.66
CA THR A 50 26.77 5.37 13.97
C THR A 50 25.98 4.44 14.90
N ILE A 51 24.66 4.62 14.98
CA ILE A 51 23.78 3.77 15.79
C ILE A 51 23.87 2.31 15.33
N VAL A 52 23.80 2.03 14.03
CA VAL A 52 23.86 0.65 13.51
C VAL A 52 25.21 0.00 13.80
N ASP A 53 26.31 0.72 13.65
CA ASP A 53 27.64 0.20 13.99
C ASP A 53 27.75 -0.16 15.48
N GLU A 54 27.19 0.67 16.38
CA GLU A 54 27.13 0.39 17.81
C GLU A 54 26.27 -0.84 18.12
N LEU A 55 25.10 -0.97 17.50
CA LEU A 55 24.22 -2.13 17.66
C LEU A 55 24.91 -3.42 17.20
N HIS A 56 25.60 -3.39 16.05
CA HIS A 56 26.42 -4.51 15.57
C HIS A 56 27.54 -4.88 16.54
N ILE A 57 28.19 -3.91 17.16
CA ILE A 57 29.22 -4.18 18.18
C ILE A 57 28.60 -4.84 19.41
N LYS A 58 27.45 -4.34 19.88
CA LYS A 58 26.74 -4.91 21.04
C LYS A 58 26.31 -6.36 20.79
N ILE A 59 25.70 -6.64 19.63
CA ILE A 59 25.28 -8.00 19.25
C ILE A 59 26.49 -8.94 19.10
N ARG A 60 27.62 -8.47 18.55
CA ARG A 60 28.85 -9.26 18.46
C ARG A 60 29.45 -9.59 19.84
N LYS A 61 29.33 -8.69 20.81
CA LYS A 61 29.79 -8.91 22.19
C LYS A 61 28.85 -9.81 22.98
N ASN A 62 27.54 -9.71 22.74
CA ASN A 62 26.50 -10.53 23.35
C ASN A 62 25.49 -10.96 22.28
N SER A 63 25.60 -12.21 21.83
CA SER A 63 24.72 -12.77 20.81
C SER A 63 23.27 -12.94 21.25
N TYR A 64 22.91 -12.65 22.51
CA TYR A 64 21.53 -12.65 23.01
C TYR A 64 21.05 -11.26 23.43
N ASP A 65 21.71 -10.20 22.95
CA ASP A 65 21.22 -8.82 23.12
C ASP A 65 19.99 -8.58 22.23
N ASN A 66 18.81 -8.98 22.74
CA ASN A 66 17.53 -8.87 22.04
C ASN A 66 17.09 -7.42 21.85
N TYR A 67 17.46 -6.52 22.77
CA TYR A 67 17.18 -5.09 22.63
C TYR A 67 17.89 -4.49 21.42
N SER A 68 19.19 -4.78 21.28
CA SER A 68 19.95 -4.31 20.13
C SER A 68 19.43 -4.90 18.81
N ARG A 69 18.97 -6.17 18.80
CA ARG A 69 18.36 -6.80 17.62
C ARG A 69 17.03 -6.19 17.23
N LEU A 70 16.13 -6.00 18.18
CA LEU A 70 14.84 -5.37 17.93
C LEU A 70 15.05 -3.97 17.34
N ARG A 71 15.94 -3.18 17.94
CA ARG A 71 16.23 -1.83 17.44
C ARG A 71 16.86 -1.85 16.05
N LEU A 72 17.73 -2.81 15.75
CA LEU A 72 18.32 -2.96 14.43
C LEU A 72 17.28 -3.38 13.37
N ALA A 73 16.34 -4.26 13.75
CA ALA A 73 15.24 -4.65 12.87
C ALA A 73 14.35 -3.45 12.51
N GLU A 74 14.00 -2.60 13.48
CA GLU A 74 13.25 -1.36 13.23
C GLU A 74 13.95 -0.44 12.23
N ILE A 75 15.28 -0.29 12.38
CA ILE A 75 16.08 0.51 11.45
C ILE A 75 16.02 -0.10 10.04
N TYR A 76 16.18 -1.42 9.90
CA TYR A 76 16.08 -2.07 8.59
C TYR A 76 14.69 -1.96 7.95
N ILE A 77 13.61 -2.06 8.72
CA ILE A 77 12.26 -1.84 8.21
C ILE A 77 12.13 -0.41 7.67
N ASN A 78 12.62 0.58 8.42
CA ASN A 78 12.60 1.98 8.00
C ASN A 78 13.49 2.21 6.76
N GLU A 79 14.71 1.67 6.73
CA GLU A 79 15.64 1.82 5.61
C GLU A 79 15.16 1.13 4.34
N GLY A 80 14.54 -0.05 4.44
CA GLY A 80 13.89 -0.66 3.30
C GLY A 80 12.78 0.24 2.73
N SER A 81 11.99 0.85 3.61
CA SER A 81 10.89 1.76 3.22
C SER A 81 11.40 3.06 2.56
N ILE A 82 12.50 3.62 3.05
CA ILE A 82 13.09 4.87 2.53
C ILE A 82 13.85 4.63 1.22
N SER A 83 14.63 3.55 1.15
CA SER A 83 15.55 3.30 0.03
C SER A 83 14.93 2.49 -1.11
N GLY A 84 13.79 1.83 -0.86
CA GLY A 84 13.22 0.85 -1.77
C GLY A 84 14.01 -0.47 -1.85
N LYS A 85 15.07 -0.66 -1.03
CA LYS A 85 15.91 -1.86 -1.03
C LYS A 85 15.30 -2.99 -0.19
N HIS A 86 14.07 -3.33 -0.52
CA HIS A 86 13.24 -4.27 0.22
C HIS A 86 13.88 -5.67 0.34
N SER A 87 14.39 -6.20 -0.77
CA SER A 87 15.05 -7.51 -0.86
C SER A 87 16.31 -7.66 -0.02
N TYR A 88 16.91 -6.53 0.38
CA TYR A 88 18.08 -6.53 1.26
C TYR A 88 17.68 -6.41 2.73
N TYR A 89 16.81 -5.45 3.06
CA TYR A 89 16.55 -5.11 4.46
C TYR A 89 15.45 -5.94 5.13
N TYR A 90 14.40 -6.31 4.41
CA TYR A 90 13.23 -6.92 5.03
C TYR A 90 13.44 -8.36 5.49
N PRO A 91 14.10 -9.24 4.70
CA PRO A 91 14.49 -10.56 5.19
C PRO A 91 15.38 -10.46 6.43
N ALA A 92 16.33 -9.52 6.44
CA ALA A 92 17.21 -9.30 7.59
C ALA A 92 16.46 -8.81 8.84
N ALA A 93 15.50 -7.89 8.67
CA ALA A 93 14.63 -7.47 9.76
C ALA A 93 13.78 -8.62 10.29
N GLN A 94 13.23 -9.46 9.40
CA GLN A 94 12.43 -10.61 9.77
C GLN A 94 13.25 -11.64 10.55
N ASP A 95 14.49 -11.93 10.14
CA ASP A 95 15.39 -12.83 10.86
C ASP A 95 15.71 -12.30 12.27
N LEU A 96 16.01 -11.00 12.39
CA LEU A 96 16.25 -10.36 13.68
C LEU A 96 15.03 -10.42 14.61
N LEU A 97 13.83 -10.18 14.08
CA LEU A 97 12.58 -10.24 14.86
C LEU A 97 12.26 -11.66 15.29
N ASN A 98 12.39 -12.65 14.40
CA ASN A 98 12.20 -14.06 14.73
C ASN A 98 13.18 -14.49 15.83
N PHE A 99 14.45 -14.08 15.75
CA PHE A 99 15.43 -14.36 16.79
C PHE A 99 14.98 -13.82 18.15
N VAL A 100 14.52 -12.56 18.21
CA VAL A 100 14.02 -11.96 19.47
C VAL A 100 12.81 -12.72 20.00
N ILE A 101 11.87 -13.10 19.12
CA ILE A 101 10.65 -13.82 19.51
C ILE A 101 10.96 -15.21 20.10
N ASP A 102 11.90 -15.92 19.48
CA ASP A 102 12.27 -17.29 19.86
C ASP A 102 13.17 -17.34 21.10
N ASN A 103 13.88 -16.25 21.41
CA ASN A 103 14.86 -16.18 22.50
C ASN A 103 14.46 -15.23 23.64
N SER A 104 13.18 -14.88 23.74
CA SER A 104 12.63 -14.13 24.88
C SER A 104 11.52 -14.94 25.56
N ALA A 105 11.35 -14.72 26.88
CA ALA A 105 10.29 -15.37 27.64
C ALA A 105 8.90 -14.92 27.17
N GLU A 106 7.86 -15.74 27.36
CA GLU A 106 6.54 -15.44 26.82
C GLU A 106 5.95 -14.13 27.32
N ALA A 107 6.12 -13.84 28.61
CA ALA A 107 5.65 -12.61 29.26
C ALA A 107 6.60 -11.40 29.06
N ASP A 108 7.66 -11.53 28.26
CA ASP A 108 8.63 -10.47 28.05
C ASP A 108 8.06 -9.37 27.13
N VAL A 109 8.14 -8.11 27.59
CA VAL A 109 7.70 -6.94 26.83
C VAL A 109 8.43 -6.86 25.48
N ILE A 110 9.71 -7.24 25.44
CA ILE A 110 10.48 -7.19 24.19
C ILE A 110 9.98 -8.21 23.16
N ARG A 111 9.46 -9.36 23.61
CA ARG A 111 8.86 -10.37 22.74
C ARG A 111 7.57 -9.83 22.12
N THR A 112 6.77 -9.16 22.94
CA THR A 112 5.55 -8.47 22.50
C THR A 112 5.87 -7.39 21.46
N GLU A 113 6.85 -6.53 21.72
CA GLU A 113 7.29 -5.50 20.78
C GLU A 113 7.80 -6.10 19.47
N ALA A 114 8.60 -7.17 19.53
CA ALA A 114 9.08 -7.87 18.33
C ALA A 114 7.93 -8.49 17.51
N ARG A 115 6.90 -9.05 18.15
CA ARG A 115 5.69 -9.53 17.47
C ARG A 115 4.93 -8.39 16.80
N LEU A 116 4.75 -7.25 17.45
CA LEU A 116 4.13 -6.07 16.83
C LEU A 116 4.94 -5.55 15.64
N LYS A 117 6.27 -5.45 15.74
CA LYS A 117 7.12 -5.05 14.61
C LYS A 117 7.11 -6.08 13.48
N LYS A 118 6.99 -7.37 13.79
CA LYS A 118 6.79 -8.42 12.79
C LYS A 118 5.44 -8.26 12.08
N ALA A 119 4.36 -8.02 12.82
CA ALA A 119 3.03 -7.77 12.24
C ALA A 119 3.02 -6.50 11.36
N SER A 120 3.67 -5.42 11.80
CA SER A 120 3.88 -4.22 10.98
C SER A 120 4.67 -4.50 9.70
N LEU A 121 5.75 -5.29 9.77
CA LEU A 121 6.51 -5.70 8.57
C LEU A 121 5.64 -6.53 7.61
N LEU A 122 4.84 -7.46 8.15
CA LEU A 122 3.90 -8.28 7.38
C LEU A 122 2.88 -7.43 6.63
N LEU A 123 2.37 -6.34 7.23
CA LEU A 123 1.53 -5.37 6.53
C LEU A 123 2.24 -4.74 5.33
N VAL A 124 3.49 -4.30 5.49
CA VAL A 124 4.24 -3.63 4.42
C VAL A 124 4.46 -4.56 3.22
N ILE A 125 4.62 -5.87 3.47
CA ILE A 125 4.78 -6.88 2.41
C ILE A 125 3.46 -7.52 1.94
N ASN A 126 2.32 -6.95 2.35
CA ASN A 126 0.97 -7.39 2.02
C ASN A 126 0.63 -8.83 2.49
N GLN A 127 1.19 -9.27 3.61
CA GLN A 127 0.83 -10.52 4.30
C GLN A 127 -0.18 -10.22 5.42
N PHE A 128 -1.35 -9.71 5.02
CA PHE A 128 -2.37 -9.18 5.93
C PHE A 128 -2.96 -10.24 6.87
N ASP A 129 -3.15 -11.46 6.38
CA ASP A 129 -3.65 -12.61 7.13
C ASP A 129 -2.71 -12.97 8.30
N GLN A 130 -1.42 -13.08 8.04
CA GLN A 130 -0.41 -13.36 9.07
C GLN A 130 -0.24 -12.20 10.05
N ALA A 131 -0.33 -10.94 9.58
CA ALA A 131 -0.31 -9.78 10.47
C ALA A 131 -1.52 -9.80 11.42
N LEU A 132 -2.70 -10.11 10.90
CA LEU A 132 -3.94 -10.21 11.67
C LEU A 132 -3.90 -11.35 12.69
N GLU A 133 -3.32 -12.49 12.33
CA GLU A 133 -3.11 -13.63 13.23
C GLU A 133 -2.28 -13.22 14.47
N ILE A 134 -1.11 -12.59 14.26
CA ILE A 134 -0.26 -12.11 15.36
C ILE A 134 -1.03 -11.11 16.26
N CYS A 135 -1.79 -10.18 15.66
CA CYS A 135 -2.59 -9.23 16.42
C CYS A 135 -3.71 -9.90 17.23
N ASN A 136 -4.34 -10.94 16.71
CA ASN A 136 -5.38 -11.67 17.42
C ASN A 136 -4.79 -12.47 18.59
N GLU A 137 -3.67 -13.16 18.41
CA GLU A 137 -2.98 -13.86 19.50
C GLU A 137 -2.59 -12.88 20.62
N LEU A 138 -2.00 -11.74 20.28
CA LEU A 138 -1.66 -10.69 21.26
C LEU A 138 -2.92 -10.15 21.97
N SER A 139 -4.05 -10.03 21.27
CA SER A 139 -5.32 -9.61 21.87
C SER A 139 -5.84 -10.63 22.88
N GLU A 140 -5.73 -11.92 22.57
CA GLU A 140 -6.12 -13.03 23.46
C GLU A 140 -5.25 -13.10 24.72
N GLU A 141 -3.97 -12.73 24.60
CA GLU A 141 -3.05 -12.53 25.72
C GLU A 141 -3.37 -11.28 26.55
N GLY A 142 -4.41 -10.51 26.19
CA GLY A 142 -4.87 -9.33 26.92
C GLY A 142 -4.16 -8.04 26.53
N ASN A 143 -3.39 -8.03 25.44
CA ASN A 143 -2.72 -6.83 24.94
C ASN A 143 -3.76 -5.82 24.38
N LYS A 144 -3.66 -4.56 24.81
CA LYS A 144 -4.54 -3.46 24.38
C LYS A 144 -3.75 -2.29 23.79
N ASN A 145 -2.56 -2.55 23.25
CA ASN A 145 -1.71 -1.53 22.64
C ASN A 145 -2.41 -0.92 21.42
N GLN A 146 -2.39 0.40 21.29
CA GLN A 146 -2.95 1.10 20.14
C GLN A 146 -2.34 0.62 18.80
N GLU A 147 -1.04 0.37 18.75
CA GLU A 147 -0.34 -0.14 17.54
C GLU A 147 -0.93 -1.48 17.07
N LEU A 148 -1.37 -2.34 18.01
CA LEU A 148 -2.04 -3.59 17.67
C LEU A 148 -3.33 -3.36 16.90
N TYR A 149 -4.19 -2.46 17.40
CA TYR A 149 -5.47 -2.16 16.75
C TYR A 149 -5.29 -1.46 15.41
N GLU A 150 -4.27 -0.60 15.30
CA GLU A 150 -3.88 0.01 14.03
C GLU A 150 -3.48 -1.03 13.00
N ILE A 151 -2.62 -1.99 13.38
CA ILE A 151 -2.20 -3.07 12.49
C ILE A 151 -3.39 -3.95 12.10
N LYS A 152 -4.24 -4.29 13.08
CA LYS A 152 -5.45 -5.08 12.87
C LYS A 152 -6.38 -4.41 11.87
N PHE A 153 -6.62 -3.11 12.03
CA PHE A 153 -7.41 -2.32 11.10
C PHE A 153 -6.81 -2.36 9.69
N ASP A 154 -5.52 -2.07 9.55
CA ASP A 154 -4.85 -1.99 8.24
C ASP A 154 -4.84 -3.36 7.53
N ALA A 155 -4.66 -4.46 8.28
CA ALA A 155 -4.77 -5.82 7.76
C ALA A 155 -6.18 -6.13 7.22
N LEU A 156 -7.22 -5.79 7.98
CA LEU A 156 -8.62 -6.00 7.57
C LEU A 156 -8.97 -5.18 6.33
N ILE A 157 -8.49 -3.94 6.23
CA ILE A 157 -8.60 -3.13 5.01
C ILE A 157 -7.96 -3.84 3.81
N GLY A 158 -6.72 -4.33 3.98
CA GLY A 158 -5.99 -5.03 2.92
C GLY A 158 -6.65 -6.34 2.47
N MET A 159 -7.34 -7.05 3.37
CA MET A 159 -8.11 -8.25 3.04
C MET A 159 -9.47 -7.95 2.38
N GLY A 160 -9.97 -6.73 2.50
CA GLY A 160 -11.33 -6.36 2.09
C GLY A 160 -12.40 -6.60 3.15
N ASP A 161 -12.02 -6.90 4.39
CA ASP A 161 -12.96 -7.10 5.51
C ASP A 161 -13.33 -5.76 6.14
N TYR A 162 -14.13 -4.98 5.41
CA TYR A 162 -14.54 -3.63 5.80
C TYR A 162 -15.49 -3.60 6.99
N ILE A 163 -16.18 -4.72 7.28
CA ILE A 163 -17.09 -4.85 8.43
C ILE A 163 -16.27 -4.90 9.71
N ASN A 164 -15.30 -5.82 9.80
CA ASN A 164 -14.45 -5.91 10.97
C ASN A 164 -13.52 -4.71 11.08
N ALA A 165 -13.04 -4.14 9.97
CA ALA A 165 -12.28 -2.89 10.00
C ALA A 165 -13.09 -1.74 10.63
N ARG A 166 -14.39 -1.64 10.33
CA ARG A 166 -15.28 -0.64 10.96
C ARG A 166 -15.39 -0.86 12.46
N GLN A 167 -15.53 -2.11 12.90
CA GLN A 167 -15.62 -2.43 14.32
C GLN A 167 -14.34 -2.01 15.05
N VAL A 168 -13.16 -2.37 14.51
CA VAL A 168 -11.88 -1.97 15.09
C VAL A 168 -11.73 -0.45 15.14
N ALA A 169 -12.15 0.27 14.09
CA ALA A 169 -12.12 1.73 14.08
C ALA A 169 -13.01 2.35 15.17
N ASN A 170 -14.20 1.79 15.41
CA ASN A 170 -15.10 2.24 16.48
C ASN A 170 -14.50 1.97 17.87
N ASP A 171 -13.87 0.79 18.07
CA ASP A 171 -13.21 0.44 19.33
C ASP A 171 -12.04 1.37 19.63
N MET A 172 -11.28 1.74 18.58
CA MET A 172 -10.19 2.69 18.63
C MET A 172 -10.68 4.11 18.98
N GLU A 173 -11.76 4.57 18.36
CA GLU A 173 -12.36 5.88 18.67
C GLU A 173 -12.89 5.93 20.11
N ALA A 174 -13.58 4.89 20.56
CA ALA A 174 -14.10 4.79 21.93
C ALA A 174 -13.00 4.77 23.00
N SER A 175 -11.79 4.31 22.64
CA SER A 175 -10.61 4.30 23.50
C SER A 175 -9.91 5.67 23.61
N GLY A 176 -10.41 6.69 22.90
CA GLY A 176 -9.87 8.05 22.92
C GLY A 176 -8.57 8.23 22.13
N TYR A 177 -8.26 7.32 21.21
CA TYR A 177 -7.08 7.43 20.36
C TYR A 177 -7.20 8.63 19.38
N GLY A 178 -6.07 9.32 19.15
CA GLY A 178 -6.05 10.65 18.50
C GLY A 178 -6.02 10.66 16.96
N LEU A 179 -5.36 11.68 16.40
CA LEU A 179 -5.23 12.00 14.96
C LEU A 179 -5.13 10.78 14.02
N ASN A 180 -4.32 9.79 14.38
CA ASN A 180 -4.04 8.61 13.56
C ASN A 180 -5.29 7.74 13.30
N VAL A 181 -6.23 7.73 14.24
CA VAL A 181 -7.48 6.97 14.13
C VAL A 181 -8.45 7.63 13.17
N TYR A 182 -8.57 8.96 13.24
CA TYR A 182 -9.39 9.71 12.29
C TYR A 182 -8.86 9.61 10.86
N ILE A 183 -7.54 9.53 10.66
CA ILE A 183 -6.95 9.23 9.35
C ILE A 183 -7.43 7.85 8.84
N ARG A 184 -7.45 6.82 9.69
CA ARG A 184 -7.91 5.47 9.35
C ARG A 184 -9.41 5.39 9.09
N ILE A 185 -10.22 6.01 9.95
CA ILE A 185 -11.67 6.14 9.76
C ILE A 185 -11.96 6.78 8.39
N ALA A 186 -11.26 7.86 8.07
CA ALA A 186 -11.39 8.52 6.78
C ALA A 186 -10.94 7.63 5.59
N THR A 187 -9.96 6.73 5.80
CA THR A 187 -9.55 5.77 4.77
C THR A 187 -10.68 4.77 4.51
N LEU A 188 -11.27 4.22 5.57
CA LEU A 188 -12.40 3.30 5.43
C LEU A 188 -13.61 3.97 4.80
N GLU A 189 -13.95 5.19 5.21
CA GLU A 189 -15.05 5.96 4.61
C GLU A 189 -14.83 6.24 3.13
N GLU A 190 -13.60 6.56 2.75
CA GLU A 190 -13.23 6.72 1.34
C GLU A 190 -13.41 5.40 0.57
N ILE A 191 -12.97 4.27 1.15
CA ILE A 191 -13.12 2.93 0.55
C ILE A 191 -14.60 2.56 0.38
N LEU A 192 -15.46 2.91 1.33
CA LEU A 192 -16.91 2.72 1.24
C LEU A 192 -17.61 3.74 0.31
N GLY A 193 -16.85 4.69 -0.26
CA GLY A 193 -17.38 5.72 -1.15
C GLY A 193 -18.10 6.87 -0.45
N ASP A 194 -18.03 6.97 0.87
CA ASP A 194 -18.57 8.09 1.65
C ASP A 194 -17.53 9.22 1.76
N ILE A 195 -17.26 9.87 0.63
CA ILE A 195 -16.29 10.98 0.51
C ILE A 195 -16.61 12.15 1.46
N PRO A 196 -17.89 12.55 1.66
CA PRO A 196 -18.23 13.57 2.66
C PRO A 196 -17.78 13.20 4.07
N LYS A 197 -18.07 11.98 4.55
CA LYS A 197 -17.61 11.54 5.88
C LYS A 197 -16.10 11.45 5.95
N ALA A 198 -15.44 10.92 4.92
CA ALA A 198 -13.97 10.86 4.88
C ALA A 198 -13.33 12.25 5.07
N LYS A 199 -13.87 13.29 4.42
CA LYS A 199 -13.41 14.67 4.61
C LYS A 199 -13.71 15.20 6.01
N GLU A 200 -14.87 14.88 6.58
CA GLU A 200 -15.23 15.27 7.96
C GLU A 200 -14.25 14.67 8.97
N SER A 201 -14.00 13.36 8.87
CA SER A 201 -13.04 12.64 9.71
C SER A 201 -11.64 13.25 9.62
N LEU A 202 -11.14 13.57 8.42
CA LEU A 202 -9.84 14.25 8.26
C LEU A 202 -9.81 15.66 8.85
N LYS A 203 -10.92 16.42 8.77
CA LYS A 203 -11.01 17.74 9.41
C LYS A 203 -10.96 17.61 10.93
N ARG A 204 -11.70 16.67 11.52
CA ARG A 204 -11.62 16.35 12.95
C ARG A 204 -10.21 15.94 13.35
N ALA A 205 -9.56 15.13 12.52
CA ALA A 205 -8.16 14.74 12.69
C ALA A 205 -7.28 16.00 12.85
N LEU A 206 -7.37 16.95 11.92
CA LEU A 206 -6.59 18.19 11.90
C LEU A 206 -6.95 19.17 13.02
N GLU A 207 -8.18 19.14 13.53
CA GLU A 207 -8.59 19.92 14.70
C GLU A 207 -8.07 19.33 16.02
N SER A 208 -7.92 18.00 16.09
CA SER A 208 -7.46 17.29 17.29
C SER A 208 -5.95 17.45 17.56
N ASP A 209 -5.16 17.79 16.54
CA ASP A 209 -3.71 17.95 16.65
C ASP A 209 -3.27 19.40 16.38
N LYS A 210 -2.61 20.01 17.37
CA LYS A 210 -2.02 21.36 17.26
C LYS A 210 -0.52 21.32 16.95
N ALA A 211 0.08 20.13 16.92
CA ALA A 211 1.48 19.96 16.57
C ALA A 211 1.61 19.81 15.05
N PHE A 212 2.47 20.63 14.43
CA PHE A 212 2.84 20.49 13.02
C PHE A 212 3.81 19.32 12.86
N ASN A 213 3.29 18.10 12.75
CA ASN A 213 4.09 16.88 12.62
C ASN A 213 3.77 16.11 11.32
N LYS A 214 4.46 14.97 11.12
CA LYS A 214 4.31 14.13 9.92
C LYS A 214 2.89 13.58 9.73
N LEU A 215 2.16 13.31 10.81
CA LEU A 215 0.77 12.85 10.74
C LEU A 215 -0.16 13.99 10.29
N THR A 216 0.09 15.24 10.70
CA THR A 216 -0.65 16.42 10.21
C THR A 216 -0.53 16.55 8.70
N MET A 217 0.70 16.45 8.16
CA MET A 217 0.92 16.47 6.71
C MET A 217 0.26 15.29 6.00
N THR A 218 0.20 14.12 6.65
CA THR A 218 -0.48 12.93 6.11
C THR A 218 -1.99 13.15 6.02
N ALA A 219 -2.61 13.69 7.07
CA ALA A 219 -4.04 14.04 7.07
C ALA A 219 -4.37 15.12 6.03
N GLN A 220 -3.54 16.17 5.93
CA GLN A 220 -3.68 17.20 4.90
C GLN A 220 -3.53 16.61 3.50
N TYR A 221 -2.52 15.78 3.26
CA TYR A 221 -2.31 15.13 1.97
C TYR A 221 -3.54 14.32 1.57
N ARG A 222 -4.07 13.50 2.49
CA ARG A 222 -5.30 12.74 2.26
C ARG A 222 -6.51 13.62 1.98
N LEU A 223 -6.64 14.75 2.68
CA LEU A 223 -7.73 15.69 2.42
C LEU A 223 -7.60 16.32 1.02
N GLY A 224 -6.38 16.69 0.63
CA GLY A 224 -6.07 17.16 -0.72
C GLY A 224 -6.43 16.13 -1.80
N THR A 225 -6.11 14.85 -1.59
CA THR A 225 -6.48 13.77 -2.54
C THR A 225 -7.99 13.55 -2.65
N LEU A 226 -8.76 13.79 -1.57
CA LEU A 226 -10.22 13.72 -1.65
C LEU A 226 -10.81 14.85 -2.49
N TYR A 227 -10.30 16.09 -2.34
CA TYR A 227 -10.69 17.20 -3.21
C TYR A 227 -10.29 16.96 -4.66
N GLU A 228 -9.10 16.39 -4.90
CA GLU A 228 -8.64 15.98 -6.23
C GLU A 228 -9.62 14.97 -6.87
N LYS A 229 -10.07 13.96 -6.12
CA LYS A 229 -11.02 12.93 -6.57
C LYS A 229 -12.39 13.52 -6.94
N GLU A 230 -12.80 14.59 -6.28
CA GLU A 230 -14.01 15.38 -6.59
C GLU A 230 -13.79 16.43 -7.69
N SER A 231 -12.59 16.48 -8.30
CA SER A 231 -12.19 17.50 -9.29
C SER A 231 -12.16 18.94 -8.75
N ASP A 232 -12.13 19.13 -7.43
CA ASP A 232 -11.91 20.42 -6.78
C ASP A 232 -10.40 20.71 -6.71
N PHE A 233 -9.81 20.91 -7.89
CA PHE A 233 -8.37 21.08 -8.05
C PHE A 233 -7.84 22.35 -7.38
N ILE A 234 -8.68 23.37 -7.19
CA ILE A 234 -8.32 24.62 -6.50
C ILE A 234 -8.01 24.30 -5.04
N ARG A 235 -8.95 23.69 -4.31
CA ARG A 235 -8.73 23.34 -2.91
C ARG A 235 -7.64 22.28 -2.73
N ALA A 236 -7.56 21.31 -3.64
CA ALA A 236 -6.50 20.31 -3.62
C ALA A 236 -5.12 20.97 -3.72
N GLU A 237 -4.91 21.88 -4.68
CA GLU A 237 -3.65 22.59 -4.87
C GLU A 237 -3.29 23.49 -3.68
N GLU A 238 -4.27 24.21 -3.11
CA GLU A 238 -4.07 25.02 -1.89
C GLU A 238 -3.53 24.17 -0.73
N ILE A 239 -4.13 23.00 -0.51
CA ILE A 239 -3.70 22.07 0.54
C ILE A 239 -2.29 21.55 0.26
N PHE A 240 -2.00 21.08 -0.96
CA PHE A 240 -0.68 20.58 -1.29
C PHE A 240 0.41 21.67 -1.18
N LYS A 241 0.10 22.92 -1.55
CA LYS A 241 1.01 24.06 -1.35
C LYS A 241 1.25 24.34 0.13
N SER A 242 0.23 24.22 0.99
CA SER A 242 0.43 24.40 2.43
C SER A 242 1.34 23.33 3.04
N ILE A 243 1.26 22.08 2.57
CA ILE A 243 2.21 21.01 2.96
C ILE A 243 3.63 21.38 2.53
N LEU A 244 3.82 21.83 1.29
CA LEU A 244 5.14 22.21 0.77
C LEU A 244 5.73 23.47 1.44
N ALA A 245 4.89 24.32 2.02
CA ALA A 245 5.36 25.45 2.83
C ALA A 245 5.95 24.98 4.17
N MET A 246 5.49 23.85 4.71
CA MET A 246 6.05 23.24 5.93
C MET A 246 7.26 22.35 5.62
N ASP A 247 7.16 21.54 4.56
CA ASP A 247 8.23 20.69 4.07
C ASP A 247 8.31 20.75 2.54
N SER A 248 9.21 21.58 2.03
CA SER A 248 9.47 21.72 0.59
C SER A 248 9.99 20.42 -0.07
N GLY A 249 10.42 19.45 0.73
CA GLY A 249 10.87 18.13 0.32
C GLY A 249 9.75 17.08 0.24
N TYR A 250 8.53 17.38 0.67
CA TYR A 250 7.44 16.40 0.81
C TYR A 250 6.97 15.86 -0.56
N ALA A 251 7.51 14.71 -0.96
CA ALA A 251 7.36 14.16 -2.31
C ALA A 251 5.89 13.87 -2.69
N LEU A 252 5.06 13.40 -1.75
CA LEU A 252 3.64 13.12 -2.00
C LEU A 252 2.85 14.38 -2.36
N ALA A 253 3.12 15.52 -1.71
CA ALA A 253 2.46 16.79 -2.05
C ALA A 253 2.92 17.33 -3.42
N LYS A 254 4.19 17.10 -3.79
CA LYS A 254 4.67 17.41 -5.15
C LYS A 254 3.91 16.59 -6.20
N ALA A 255 3.72 15.30 -5.95
CA ALA A 255 2.92 14.45 -6.83
C ALA A 255 1.45 14.89 -6.90
N GLY A 256 0.86 15.33 -5.79
CA GLY A 256 -0.49 15.93 -5.78
C GLY A 256 -0.61 17.16 -6.68
N ILE A 257 0.34 18.09 -6.62
CA ILE A 257 0.39 19.25 -7.53
C ILE A 257 0.61 18.81 -8.97
N ALA A 258 1.44 17.79 -9.21
CA ALA A 258 1.64 17.24 -10.55
C ALA A 258 0.36 16.65 -11.14
N ARG A 259 -0.47 15.95 -10.35
CA ARG A 259 -1.78 15.47 -10.80
C ARG A 259 -2.75 16.62 -11.10
N VAL A 260 -2.73 17.70 -10.31
CA VAL A 260 -3.47 18.94 -10.63
C VAL A 260 -2.99 19.55 -11.96
N LYS A 261 -1.67 19.62 -12.19
CA LYS A 261 -1.09 20.06 -13.47
C LYS A 261 -1.56 19.21 -14.64
N ALA A 262 -1.53 17.89 -14.49
CA ALA A 262 -2.02 16.96 -15.51
C ALA A 262 -3.51 17.15 -15.81
N ALA A 263 -4.34 17.37 -14.78
CA ALA A 263 -5.76 17.69 -14.96
C ALA A 263 -5.98 19.01 -15.72
N ASN A 264 -5.08 19.99 -15.52
CA ASN A 264 -5.03 21.26 -16.26
C ASN A 264 -4.30 21.16 -17.61
N LYS A 265 -3.99 19.93 -18.08
CA LYS A 265 -3.31 19.63 -19.36
C LYS A 265 -1.85 20.12 -19.43
N ASP A 266 -1.24 20.52 -18.33
CA ASP A 266 0.20 20.75 -18.21
C ASP A 266 0.92 19.41 -17.99
N TYR A 267 0.93 18.57 -19.04
CA TYR A 267 1.43 17.21 -18.97
C TYR A 267 2.95 17.14 -18.77
N GLU A 268 3.72 17.98 -19.49
CA GLU A 268 5.17 18.02 -19.36
C GLU A 268 5.59 18.55 -17.98
N GLY A 269 4.91 19.58 -17.46
CA GLY A 269 5.14 20.08 -16.11
C GLY A 269 4.76 19.04 -15.04
N ALA A 270 3.70 18.26 -15.26
CA ALA A 270 3.32 17.16 -14.38
C ALA A 270 4.40 16.06 -14.33
N VAL A 271 4.87 15.59 -15.49
CA VAL A 271 5.93 14.57 -15.58
C VAL A 271 7.22 15.05 -14.91
N ALA A 272 7.69 16.24 -15.22
CA ALA A 272 8.92 16.78 -14.61
C ALA A 272 8.82 16.87 -13.08
N MET A 273 7.65 17.23 -12.55
CA MET A 273 7.43 17.32 -11.11
C MET A 273 7.34 15.93 -10.44
N LEU A 274 6.76 14.94 -11.10
CA LEU A 274 6.74 13.54 -10.65
C LEU A 274 8.13 12.91 -10.68
N GLU A 275 8.93 13.17 -11.71
CA GLU A 275 10.32 12.72 -11.78
C GLU A 275 11.15 13.32 -10.64
N ALA A 276 10.95 14.61 -10.32
CA ALA A 276 11.60 15.25 -9.19
C ALA A 276 11.14 14.65 -7.84
N ALA A 277 9.87 14.28 -7.71
CA ALA A 277 9.35 13.56 -6.54
C ALA A 277 9.97 12.16 -6.42
N TYR A 278 10.05 11.40 -7.51
CA TYR A 278 10.65 10.07 -7.57
C TYR A 278 12.14 10.07 -7.27
N LYS A 279 12.88 11.06 -7.79
CA LYS A 279 14.30 11.23 -7.47
C LYS A 279 14.55 11.43 -5.97
N ARG A 280 13.62 12.08 -5.27
CA ARG A 280 13.71 12.33 -3.82
C ARG A 280 13.26 11.14 -3.00
N ASN A 281 12.16 10.49 -3.40
CA ASN A 281 11.59 9.34 -2.75
C ASN A 281 11.13 8.33 -3.84
N PRO A 282 11.89 7.24 -4.07
CA PRO A 282 11.65 6.32 -5.18
C PRO A 282 10.48 5.36 -4.90
N VAL A 283 9.27 5.89 -4.75
CA VAL A 283 8.04 5.09 -4.59
C VAL A 283 7.37 4.82 -5.93
N MET A 284 6.86 3.60 -6.07
CA MET A 284 6.15 3.11 -7.26
C MET A 284 4.99 4.01 -7.70
N LEU A 285 4.26 4.58 -6.73
CA LEU A 285 3.13 5.47 -6.98
C LEU A 285 3.45 6.61 -7.97
N PHE A 286 4.64 7.20 -7.88
CA PHE A 286 5.00 8.30 -8.77
C PHE A 286 5.24 7.83 -10.21
N LYS A 287 5.78 6.62 -10.38
CA LYS A 287 5.95 5.99 -11.69
C LYS A 287 4.61 5.62 -12.30
N GLU A 288 3.64 5.18 -11.48
CA GLU A 288 2.26 4.95 -11.92
C GLU A 288 1.60 6.23 -12.44
N ASP A 289 1.77 7.34 -11.73
CA ASP A 289 1.26 8.65 -12.14
C ASP A 289 1.91 9.11 -13.46
N ILE A 290 3.23 8.94 -13.64
CA ILE A 290 3.93 9.25 -14.90
C ILE A 290 3.38 8.39 -16.05
N ALA A 291 3.28 7.08 -15.84
CA ALA A 291 2.76 6.15 -16.84
C ALA A 291 1.32 6.50 -17.26
N ARG A 292 0.49 6.94 -16.30
CA ARG A 292 -0.87 7.42 -16.55
C ARG A 292 -0.90 8.71 -17.37
N VAL A 293 -0.02 9.66 -17.09
CA VAL A 293 0.12 10.89 -17.90
C VAL A 293 0.53 10.54 -19.34
N TYR A 294 1.51 9.65 -19.53
CA TYR A 294 1.91 9.19 -20.85
C TYR A 294 0.78 8.46 -21.59
N LYS A 295 0.05 7.59 -20.90
CA LYS A 295 -1.12 6.91 -21.48
C LYS A 295 -2.17 7.92 -21.96
N ASN A 296 -2.53 8.87 -21.11
CA ASN A 296 -3.57 9.87 -21.40
C ASN A 296 -3.18 10.85 -22.52
N THR A 297 -1.88 10.95 -22.83
CA THR A 297 -1.35 11.78 -23.93
C THR A 297 -1.03 10.98 -25.19
N GLY A 298 -1.40 9.68 -25.24
CA GLY A 298 -1.14 8.81 -26.38
C GLY A 298 0.32 8.35 -26.52
N ARG A 299 1.18 8.67 -25.54
CA ARG A 299 2.60 8.26 -25.48
C ARG A 299 2.72 6.83 -24.93
N ILE A 300 2.08 5.86 -25.62
CA ILE A 300 1.91 4.49 -25.13
C ILE A 300 3.26 3.76 -24.90
N ASN A 301 4.26 4.01 -25.76
CA ASN A 301 5.59 3.40 -25.60
C ASN A 301 6.29 3.90 -24.32
N ASP A 302 6.14 5.18 -23.99
CA ASP A 302 6.71 5.74 -22.76
C ASP A 302 5.97 5.20 -21.54
N ALA A 303 4.63 5.12 -21.59
CA ALA A 303 3.84 4.47 -20.53
C ALA A 303 4.28 3.01 -20.30
N ARG A 304 4.52 2.24 -21.38
CA ARG A 304 5.02 0.87 -21.29
C ARG A 304 6.39 0.77 -20.64
N LYS A 305 7.29 1.72 -20.94
CA LYS A 305 8.62 1.77 -20.33
C LYS A 305 8.54 2.01 -18.83
N GLU A 306 7.70 2.95 -18.39
CA GLU A 306 7.49 3.22 -16.95
C GLU A 306 6.84 2.03 -16.24
N VAL A 307 5.85 1.36 -16.85
CA VAL A 307 5.27 0.14 -16.28
C VAL A 307 6.30 -0.98 -16.19
N GLN A 308 7.19 -1.14 -17.16
CA GLN A 308 8.26 -2.14 -17.09
C GLN A 308 9.23 -1.87 -15.94
N ASP A 309 9.59 -0.61 -15.68
CA ASP A 309 10.41 -0.20 -14.54
C ASP A 309 9.74 -0.57 -13.19
N ILE A 310 8.43 -0.34 -13.10
CA ILE A 310 7.62 -0.77 -11.96
C ILE A 310 7.64 -2.30 -11.82
N VAL A 311 7.43 -3.04 -12.90
CA VAL A 311 7.41 -4.51 -12.88
C VAL A 311 8.76 -5.08 -12.43
N ASN A 312 9.87 -4.50 -12.86
CA ASN A 312 11.20 -4.91 -12.39
C ASN A 312 11.34 -4.71 -10.86
N THR A 313 10.85 -3.58 -10.35
CA THR A 313 10.82 -3.31 -8.90
C THR A 313 9.94 -4.30 -8.16
N ILE A 314 8.79 -4.66 -8.73
CA ILE A 314 7.88 -5.68 -8.19
C ILE A 314 8.58 -7.03 -8.11
N GLU A 315 9.25 -7.48 -9.18
CA GLU A 315 9.96 -8.76 -9.21
C GLU A 315 11.08 -8.84 -8.16
N GLU A 316 11.75 -7.73 -7.88
CA GLU A 316 12.71 -7.64 -6.78
C GLU A 316 12.02 -7.72 -5.40
N GLY A 317 10.88 -7.06 -5.23
CA GLY A 317 10.08 -7.14 -4.01
C GLY A 317 9.49 -8.52 -3.75
N GLU A 318 9.03 -9.23 -4.79
CA GLU A 318 8.49 -10.59 -4.66
C GLU A 318 9.54 -11.57 -4.11
N LYS A 319 10.83 -11.39 -4.44
CA LYS A 319 11.93 -12.15 -3.83
C LYS A 319 12.07 -11.90 -2.32
N ALA A 320 11.58 -10.75 -1.85
CA ALA A 320 11.54 -10.37 -0.44
C ALA A 320 10.22 -10.78 0.25
N GLY A 321 9.36 -11.55 -0.42
CA GLY A 321 8.09 -12.04 0.13
C GLY A 321 6.88 -11.13 -0.09
N TYR A 322 7.01 -10.07 -0.90
CA TYR A 322 5.88 -9.20 -1.24
C TYR A 322 4.89 -9.89 -2.16
N ASN A 323 3.63 -9.48 -2.04
CA ASN A 323 2.62 -9.76 -3.04
C ASN A 323 2.18 -8.46 -3.73
N TYR A 324 2.35 -8.42 -5.06
CA TYR A 324 1.96 -7.30 -5.91
C TYR A 324 0.99 -7.73 -7.03
N ASP A 325 0.32 -8.88 -6.89
CA ASP A 325 -0.57 -9.41 -7.93
C ASP A 325 -1.72 -8.44 -8.23
N LEU A 326 -2.32 -7.81 -7.22
CA LEU A 326 -3.35 -6.79 -7.43
C LEU A 326 -2.79 -5.54 -8.14
N VAL A 327 -1.57 -5.12 -7.79
CA VAL A 327 -0.92 -3.97 -8.42
C VAL A 327 -0.66 -4.28 -9.90
N ARG A 328 -0.07 -5.44 -10.21
CA ARG A 328 0.14 -5.89 -11.60
C ARG A 328 -1.17 -5.96 -12.38
N ALA A 329 -2.21 -6.56 -11.80
CA ALA A 329 -3.53 -6.64 -12.43
C ALA A 329 -4.04 -5.26 -12.84
N ARG A 330 -3.91 -4.26 -11.94
CA ARG A 330 -4.29 -2.88 -12.22
C ARG A 330 -3.40 -2.20 -13.25
N LEU A 331 -2.08 -2.39 -13.23
CA LEU A 331 -1.17 -1.81 -14.23
C LEU A 331 -1.46 -2.33 -15.63
N TYR A 332 -1.60 -3.65 -15.79
CA TYR A 332 -1.92 -4.26 -17.08
C TYR A 332 -3.32 -3.86 -17.56
N CYS A 333 -4.31 -3.79 -16.65
CA CYS A 333 -5.67 -3.41 -17.00
C CYS A 333 -5.84 -1.91 -17.31
N GLU A 334 -5.42 -1.03 -16.40
CA GLU A 334 -5.70 0.41 -16.45
C GLU A 334 -4.72 1.19 -17.33
N ILE A 335 -3.44 0.77 -17.38
CA ILE A 335 -2.39 1.53 -18.07
C ILE A 335 -2.07 0.91 -19.42
N LEU A 336 -1.75 -0.39 -19.46
CA LEU A 336 -1.33 -1.06 -20.69
C LEU A 336 -2.49 -1.60 -21.53
N GLU A 337 -3.67 -1.74 -20.93
CA GLU A 337 -4.86 -2.35 -21.56
C GLU A 337 -4.57 -3.77 -22.10
N ASP A 338 -3.67 -4.49 -21.43
CA ASP A 338 -3.30 -5.87 -21.68
C ASP A 338 -4.16 -6.78 -20.79
N PHE A 339 -5.37 -7.08 -21.25
CA PHE A 339 -6.35 -7.82 -20.46
C PHE A 339 -5.99 -9.30 -20.26
N ASP A 340 -5.18 -9.87 -21.16
CA ASP A 340 -4.72 -11.26 -21.08
C ASP A 340 -3.71 -11.44 -19.94
N LEU A 341 -2.77 -10.51 -19.77
CA LEU A 341 -1.91 -10.50 -18.58
C LEU A 341 -2.65 -10.04 -17.34
N ALA A 342 -3.54 -9.05 -17.46
CA ALA A 342 -4.27 -8.51 -16.31
C ALA A 342 -5.10 -9.59 -15.60
N ILE A 343 -5.78 -10.47 -16.34
CA ILE A 343 -6.60 -11.52 -15.74
C ILE A 343 -5.76 -12.55 -14.96
N ILE A 344 -4.56 -12.89 -15.44
CA ILE A 344 -3.66 -13.83 -14.75
C ILE A 344 -3.32 -13.32 -13.34
N TYR A 345 -2.92 -12.06 -13.25
CA TYR A 345 -2.56 -11.47 -11.96
C TYR A 345 -3.79 -11.20 -11.08
N ALA A 346 -4.93 -10.84 -11.68
CA ALA A 346 -6.17 -10.64 -10.92
C ALA A 346 -6.68 -11.95 -10.30
N GLU A 347 -6.59 -13.07 -11.03
CA GLU A 347 -6.97 -14.39 -10.52
C GLU A 347 -6.06 -14.85 -9.38
N ARG A 348 -4.74 -14.60 -9.46
CA ARG A 348 -3.81 -14.85 -8.34
C ARG A 348 -4.11 -13.98 -7.11
N ALA A 349 -4.43 -12.70 -7.32
CA ALA A 349 -4.83 -11.81 -6.23
C ALA A 349 -6.15 -12.26 -5.58
N LYS A 350 -7.07 -12.84 -6.35
CA LYS A 350 -8.36 -13.36 -5.87
C LYS A 350 -8.23 -14.52 -4.89
N GLU A 351 -7.19 -15.35 -5.02
CA GLU A 351 -6.92 -16.43 -4.06
C GLU A 351 -6.66 -15.91 -2.64
N ARG A 352 -6.18 -14.66 -2.52
CA ARG A 352 -5.80 -14.06 -1.23
C ARG A 352 -6.81 -13.03 -0.74
N TRP A 353 -7.33 -12.18 -1.63
CA TRP A 353 -8.18 -11.04 -1.25
C TRP A 353 -9.49 -10.99 -2.06
N PRO A 354 -10.32 -12.04 -2.02
CA PRO A 354 -11.52 -12.15 -2.87
C PRO A 354 -12.57 -11.04 -2.62
N GLU A 355 -12.55 -10.43 -1.44
CA GLU A 355 -13.48 -9.35 -1.06
C GLU A 355 -12.89 -7.95 -1.26
N HIS A 356 -11.61 -7.81 -1.62
CA HIS A 356 -10.98 -6.51 -1.76
C HIS A 356 -11.63 -5.70 -2.90
N VAL A 357 -12.09 -4.49 -2.59
CA VAL A 357 -12.90 -3.71 -3.52
C VAL A 357 -12.16 -3.43 -4.83
N ASP A 358 -10.89 -3.03 -4.77
CA ASP A 358 -10.14 -2.69 -5.99
C ASP A 358 -9.84 -3.90 -6.87
N LEU A 359 -9.76 -5.11 -6.28
CA LEU A 359 -9.67 -6.34 -7.06
C LEU A 359 -10.99 -6.58 -7.80
N ASN A 360 -12.12 -6.47 -7.10
CA ASN A 360 -13.43 -6.66 -7.70
C ASN A 360 -13.71 -5.62 -8.80
N LYS A 361 -13.24 -4.37 -8.65
CA LYS A 361 -13.29 -3.36 -9.72
C LYS A 361 -12.44 -3.78 -10.93
N ALA A 362 -11.20 -4.21 -10.69
CA ALA A 362 -10.30 -4.64 -11.75
C ALA A 362 -10.88 -5.85 -12.51
N LEU A 363 -11.33 -6.88 -11.80
CA LEU A 363 -11.98 -8.06 -12.39
C LEU A 363 -13.22 -7.68 -13.20
N ALA A 364 -14.09 -6.81 -12.67
CA ALA A 364 -15.27 -6.34 -13.41
C ALA A 364 -14.89 -5.69 -14.76
N LEU A 365 -13.87 -4.83 -14.75
CA LEU A 365 -13.37 -4.17 -15.96
C LEU A 365 -12.70 -5.16 -16.93
N ILE A 366 -11.85 -6.05 -16.41
CA ILE A 366 -11.12 -7.05 -17.20
C ILE A 366 -12.12 -7.98 -17.88
N TYR A 367 -13.06 -8.57 -17.14
CA TYR A 367 -14.08 -9.46 -17.69
C TYR A 367 -14.98 -8.77 -18.71
N TYR A 368 -15.33 -7.50 -18.48
CA TYR A 368 -16.06 -6.70 -19.46
C TYR A 368 -15.29 -6.58 -20.77
N LYS A 369 -14.00 -6.26 -20.70
CA LYS A 369 -13.14 -6.10 -21.88
C LYS A 369 -12.83 -7.41 -22.60
N LEU A 370 -12.83 -8.53 -21.88
CA LEU A 370 -12.75 -9.88 -22.45
C LEU A 370 -14.10 -10.39 -23.00
N GLY A 371 -15.18 -9.60 -22.93
CA GLY A 371 -16.50 -10.00 -23.42
C GLY A 371 -17.26 -10.99 -22.52
N LYS A 372 -16.74 -11.29 -21.33
CA LYS A 372 -17.32 -12.19 -20.34
C LYS A 372 -18.28 -11.41 -19.43
N TYR A 373 -19.43 -11.02 -19.97
CA TYR A 373 -20.31 -10.04 -19.31
C TYR A 373 -20.99 -10.55 -18.03
N GLU A 374 -21.24 -11.86 -17.90
CA GLU A 374 -21.81 -12.44 -16.67
C GLU A 374 -20.83 -12.33 -15.50
N ASP A 375 -19.57 -12.73 -15.71
CA ASP A 375 -18.49 -12.57 -14.73
C ASP A 375 -18.28 -11.08 -14.39
N ALA A 376 -18.26 -10.22 -15.40
CA ALA A 376 -18.13 -8.78 -15.20
C ALA A 376 -19.23 -8.22 -14.30
N ASN A 377 -20.48 -8.65 -14.50
CA ASN A 377 -21.62 -8.24 -13.67
C ASN A 377 -21.53 -8.79 -12.24
N TYR A 378 -21.05 -10.02 -12.05
CA TYR A 378 -20.80 -10.60 -10.74
C TYR A 378 -19.81 -9.74 -9.94
N TYR A 379 -18.64 -9.46 -10.51
CA TYR A 379 -17.60 -8.66 -9.83
C TYR A 379 -17.99 -7.18 -9.68
N LEU A 380 -18.74 -6.62 -10.64
CA LEU A 380 -19.32 -5.29 -10.50
C LEU A 380 -20.26 -5.23 -9.30
N THR A 381 -21.11 -6.24 -9.10
CA THR A 381 -22.04 -6.32 -7.96
C THR A 381 -21.27 -6.27 -6.64
N LYS A 382 -20.21 -7.08 -6.51
CA LYS A 382 -19.33 -7.06 -5.32
C LYS A 382 -18.65 -5.70 -5.10
N ALA A 383 -18.17 -5.05 -6.15
CA ALA A 383 -17.57 -3.72 -6.03
C ALA A 383 -18.61 -2.66 -5.62
N THR A 384 -19.82 -2.72 -6.17
CA THR A 384 -20.89 -1.76 -5.88
C THR A 384 -21.52 -1.96 -4.49
N SER A 385 -21.51 -3.17 -3.92
CA SER A 385 -21.97 -3.36 -2.53
C SER A 385 -21.07 -2.65 -1.51
N VAL A 386 -19.81 -2.38 -1.87
CA VAL A 386 -18.89 -1.57 -1.08
C VAL A 386 -18.98 -0.09 -1.47
N GLN A 387 -19.05 0.22 -2.76
CA GLN A 387 -19.04 1.59 -3.29
C GLN A 387 -20.30 1.90 -4.11
N LEU A 388 -21.44 2.09 -3.42
CA LEU A 388 -22.76 2.26 -4.04
C LEU A 388 -22.85 3.42 -5.04
N ASN A 389 -22.08 4.48 -4.84
CA ASN A 389 -22.14 5.72 -5.62
C ASN A 389 -20.86 6.01 -6.41
N ASN A 390 -20.06 4.99 -6.75
CA ASN A 390 -18.84 5.21 -7.54
C ASN A 390 -19.19 5.47 -9.03
N PRO A 391 -18.84 6.64 -9.59
CA PRO A 391 -19.19 6.98 -10.97
C PRO A 391 -18.58 6.04 -12.03
N SER A 392 -17.37 5.52 -11.80
CA SER A 392 -16.73 4.56 -12.71
C SER A 392 -17.46 3.22 -12.73
N LEU A 393 -17.96 2.76 -11.57
CA LEU A 393 -18.77 1.54 -11.48
C LEU A 393 -20.16 1.74 -12.09
N MET A 394 -20.76 2.91 -11.90
CA MET A 394 -21.99 3.29 -12.61
C MET A 394 -21.77 3.29 -14.13
N CYS A 395 -20.64 3.82 -14.61
CA CYS A 395 -20.30 3.79 -16.03
C CYS A 395 -20.21 2.35 -16.56
N LEU A 396 -19.48 1.47 -15.87
CA LEU A 396 -19.40 0.05 -16.23
C LEU A 396 -20.76 -0.65 -16.19
N SER A 397 -21.60 -0.33 -15.21
CA SER A 397 -22.98 -0.82 -15.12
C SER A 397 -23.82 -0.45 -16.34
N GLY A 398 -23.77 0.83 -16.75
CA GLY A 398 -24.46 1.32 -17.95
C GLY A 398 -23.97 0.64 -19.23
N LEU A 399 -22.66 0.41 -19.34
CA LEU A 399 -22.05 -0.31 -20.45
C LEU A 399 -22.50 -1.78 -20.51
N LEU A 400 -22.50 -2.48 -19.38
CA LEU A 400 -22.99 -3.87 -19.30
C LEU A 400 -24.48 -3.97 -19.65
N LYS A 401 -25.32 -3.07 -19.12
CA LYS A 401 -26.74 -2.98 -19.46
C LYS A 401 -26.95 -2.77 -20.95
N TYR A 402 -26.14 -1.91 -21.58
CA TYR A 402 -26.19 -1.70 -23.02
C TYR A 402 -25.85 -2.98 -23.80
N LYS A 403 -24.78 -3.69 -23.43
CA LYS A 403 -24.39 -4.97 -24.07
C LYS A 403 -25.42 -6.08 -23.86
N ALA A 404 -26.15 -6.05 -22.75
CA ALA A 404 -27.25 -6.99 -22.46
C ALA A 404 -28.56 -6.68 -23.22
N GLY A 405 -28.59 -5.69 -24.12
CA GLY A 405 -29.77 -5.33 -24.91
C GLY A 405 -30.70 -4.30 -24.25
N ASN A 406 -30.43 -3.90 -23.01
CA ASN A 406 -31.17 -2.87 -22.29
C ASN A 406 -30.65 -1.46 -22.61
N SER A 407 -30.51 -1.14 -23.91
CA SER A 407 -29.78 0.05 -24.37
C SER A 407 -30.33 1.37 -23.84
N LYS A 408 -31.66 1.53 -23.73
CA LYS A 408 -32.26 2.77 -23.21
C LYS A 408 -31.86 3.01 -21.74
N GLU A 409 -32.00 2.00 -20.90
CA GLU A 409 -31.62 2.07 -19.49
C GLU A 409 -30.11 2.28 -19.34
N GLY A 410 -29.31 1.54 -20.11
CA GLY A 410 -27.85 1.69 -20.14
C GLY A 410 -27.42 3.13 -20.46
N ILE A 411 -27.96 3.74 -21.52
CA ILE A 411 -27.62 5.13 -21.89
C ILE A 411 -28.00 6.14 -20.79
N VAL A 412 -29.13 5.95 -20.10
CA VAL A 412 -29.51 6.82 -18.97
C VAL A 412 -28.47 6.74 -17.85
N ILE A 413 -28.05 5.52 -17.50
CA ILE A 413 -27.02 5.30 -16.47
C ILE A 413 -25.68 5.93 -16.92
N LEU A 414 -25.28 5.75 -18.17
CA LEU A 414 -24.04 6.32 -18.72
C LEU A 414 -24.04 7.84 -18.66
N LYS A 415 -25.14 8.51 -19.03
CA LYS A 415 -25.26 9.97 -18.94
C LYS A 415 -25.09 10.45 -17.50
N LYS A 416 -25.71 9.77 -16.53
CA LYS A 416 -25.58 10.10 -15.11
C LYS A 416 -24.14 9.88 -14.61
N ALA A 417 -23.51 8.78 -14.99
CA ALA A 417 -22.13 8.49 -14.61
C ALA A 417 -21.16 9.54 -15.18
N MET A 418 -21.30 9.91 -16.46
CA MET A 418 -20.44 10.90 -17.10
C MET A 418 -20.58 12.31 -16.52
N GLN A 419 -21.76 12.69 -16.02
CA GLN A 419 -21.95 13.94 -15.27
C GLN A 419 -21.20 13.96 -13.94
N GLN A 420 -20.80 12.81 -13.39
CA GLN A 420 -20.06 12.74 -12.13
C GLN A 420 -18.55 12.52 -12.35
N MET A 421 -18.16 12.02 -13.53
CA MET A 421 -16.77 11.72 -13.90
C MET A 421 -16.06 12.91 -14.56
N HIS A 422 -16.37 14.15 -14.16
CA HIS A 422 -15.78 15.35 -14.78
C HIS A 422 -14.26 15.22 -14.94
N ASN A 423 -13.75 15.36 -16.17
CA ASN A 423 -12.33 15.25 -16.54
C ASN A 423 -11.62 13.89 -16.26
N GLN A 424 -12.34 12.83 -15.87
CA GLN A 424 -11.75 11.50 -15.73
C GLN A 424 -11.66 10.81 -17.08
N HIS A 425 -10.44 10.68 -17.62
CA HIS A 425 -10.20 9.91 -18.84
C HIS A 425 -9.94 8.44 -18.47
N SER A 426 -10.83 7.54 -18.88
CA SER A 426 -10.62 6.10 -18.80
C SER A 426 -11.10 5.39 -20.07
N ILE A 427 -10.74 4.12 -20.22
CA ILE A 427 -11.24 3.32 -21.34
C ILE A 427 -12.78 3.20 -21.33
N LEU A 428 -13.40 3.27 -20.15
CA LEU A 428 -14.86 3.25 -20.00
C LEU A 428 -15.49 4.55 -20.48
N THR A 429 -14.89 5.71 -20.19
CA THR A 429 -15.47 7.01 -20.58
C THR A 429 -15.40 7.24 -22.09
N VAL A 430 -14.38 6.71 -22.77
CA VAL A 430 -14.28 6.77 -24.24
C VAL A 430 -15.42 5.97 -24.88
N GLU A 431 -15.63 4.73 -24.46
CA GLU A 431 -16.73 3.88 -24.96
C GLU A 431 -18.10 4.45 -24.61
N ALA A 432 -18.27 4.97 -23.39
CA ALA A 432 -19.52 5.62 -22.97
C ALA A 432 -19.85 6.85 -23.80
N HIS A 433 -18.86 7.71 -24.11
CA HIS A 433 -19.06 8.90 -24.92
C HIS A 433 -19.53 8.54 -26.33
N ASP A 434 -18.85 7.61 -27.00
CA ASP A 434 -19.21 7.15 -28.34
C ASP A 434 -20.65 6.60 -28.41
N LEU A 435 -21.05 5.79 -27.43
CA LEU A 435 -22.40 5.23 -27.36
C LEU A 435 -23.48 6.30 -27.13
N ILE A 436 -23.22 7.27 -26.24
CA ILE A 436 -24.14 8.39 -26.00
C ILE A 436 -24.29 9.24 -27.26
N SER A 437 -23.19 9.59 -27.93
CA SER A 437 -23.21 10.39 -29.16
C SER A 437 -23.99 9.70 -30.28
N LYS A 438 -23.76 8.39 -30.49
CA LYS A 438 -24.50 7.60 -31.48
C LYS A 438 -25.99 7.54 -31.17
N ASN A 439 -26.36 7.37 -29.90
CA ASN A 439 -27.75 7.36 -29.49
C ASN A 439 -28.42 8.72 -29.75
N ASP A 440 -27.78 9.82 -29.37
CA ASP A 440 -28.35 11.16 -29.51
C ASP A 440 -28.53 11.57 -30.98
N LEU A 441 -27.61 11.17 -31.86
CA LEU A 441 -27.77 11.29 -33.33
C LEU A 441 -28.94 10.46 -33.86
N SER A 442 -29.14 9.24 -33.34
CA SER A 442 -30.25 8.39 -33.79
C SER A 442 -31.63 8.91 -33.36
N VAL A 443 -31.69 9.61 -32.22
CA VAL A 443 -32.91 10.23 -31.70
C VAL A 443 -33.23 11.52 -32.45
N SER A 444 -32.23 12.30 -32.87
CA SER A 444 -32.45 13.54 -33.62
C SER A 444 -32.84 13.32 -35.10
N MET A 445 -32.60 12.12 -35.64
CA MET A 445 -33.01 11.73 -37.00
C MET A 445 -34.40 11.07 -37.07
N LYS A 446 -35.05 10.82 -35.93
CA LYS A 446 -36.41 10.28 -35.82
C LYS A 446 -37.37 11.39 -35.39
#